data_AF-A0A958FWX6-F1
#
_entry.id   AF-A0A958FWX6-F1
#
_cell.length_a   1.000
_cell.length_b   1.000
_cell.length_c   1.000
_cell.angle_alpha   90.00
_cell.angle_beta   90.00
_cell.angle_gamma   90.00
#
_symmetry.space_group_name_H-M   'P 1'
#
loop_
_entity.id
_entity.type
_entity.pdbx_description
1 polymer ?
#
loop_
_entity_poly.entity_id
_entity_poly.type
_entity_poly.pdbx_seq_one_letter_code
_entity_poly.pdbx_strand_id
1 'polypeptide(L)'
;MKSFKKPNESELKKSLTSIQYEVTQNNGTEKAFENEFWDNKEPGIYVDVVSGEALFSSTDKFKSGTGWPSFTRPLCKENIVEKTDYKFFMKRTEVRSKHADSHLGHVFADGPKPTGLRYCINSAALRFVPKDKLKAEGYEEYEKLFGETDKKLSVEVAILAGGCFWGVEEIIRKLPGVIETYVGYTGGITLNPNYEEVKKGKSGHAEAVKIEFDPSKITYEEILSYFFRLHDPTQLNRQQNDIGSQYRSAIFYTNDSQKSAAEKIKQQFNKEKWDGKIVTQIVPASEFYMAENYHQDYLQKNPGGYNCHYLRD
;
A
#
# COMPACT_ATOMS: atom_id res chain seq x y z
N MET A 1 -30.08 18.70 -15.39
CA MET A 1 -29.88 17.30 -14.94
C MET A 1 -31.13 16.50 -15.21
N LYS A 2 -31.04 15.37 -15.92
CA LYS A 2 -32.16 14.43 -16.04
C LYS A 2 -32.52 13.98 -14.62
N SER A 3 -33.78 14.06 -14.23
CA SER A 3 -34.24 13.55 -12.94
C SER A 3 -33.95 12.05 -12.89
N PHE A 4 -32.96 11.63 -12.09
CA PHE A 4 -32.72 10.20 -11.84
C PHE A 4 -33.99 9.60 -11.23
N LYS A 5 -34.41 8.45 -11.74
CA LYS A 5 -35.51 7.66 -11.18
C LYS A 5 -34.93 6.32 -10.76
N LYS A 6 -34.95 6.03 -9.46
CA LYS A 6 -34.46 4.77 -8.92
C LYS A 6 -35.15 3.58 -9.64
N PRO A 7 -34.38 2.63 -10.19
CA PRO A 7 -34.95 1.41 -10.78
C PRO A 7 -35.77 0.64 -9.74
N ASN A 8 -36.76 -0.13 -10.20
CA ASN A 8 -37.55 -0.96 -9.30
C ASN A 8 -36.75 -2.19 -8.84
N GLU A 9 -37.25 -2.89 -7.81
CA GLU A 9 -36.58 -4.06 -7.23
C GLU A 9 -36.20 -5.15 -8.25
N SER A 10 -37.07 -5.43 -9.22
CA SER A 10 -36.81 -6.45 -10.24
C SER A 10 -35.67 -6.05 -11.18
N GLU A 11 -35.58 -4.77 -11.52
CA GLU A 11 -34.50 -4.21 -12.33
C GLU A 11 -33.17 -4.19 -11.57
N LEU A 12 -33.21 -3.83 -10.27
CA LEU A 12 -32.03 -3.84 -9.40
C LEU A 12 -31.46 -5.25 -9.24
N LYS A 13 -32.31 -6.27 -9.02
CA LYS A 13 -31.85 -7.67 -8.91
C LYS A 13 -31.25 -8.23 -10.21
N LYS A 14 -31.58 -7.65 -11.37
CA LYS A 14 -31.00 -8.04 -12.66
C LYS A 14 -29.68 -7.33 -12.97
N SER A 15 -29.53 -6.10 -12.48
CA SER A 15 -28.37 -5.24 -12.78
C SER A 15 -27.25 -5.34 -11.74
N LEU A 16 -27.59 -5.61 -10.48
CA LEU A 16 -26.64 -5.74 -9.39
C LEU A 16 -26.27 -7.21 -9.14
N THR A 17 -25.04 -7.44 -8.71
CA THR A 17 -24.68 -8.74 -8.11
C THR A 17 -25.39 -8.93 -6.78
N SER A 18 -25.45 -10.17 -6.29
CA SER A 18 -26.09 -10.48 -5.01
C SER A 18 -25.54 -9.65 -3.84
N ILE A 19 -24.21 -9.46 -3.79
CA ILE A 19 -23.58 -8.66 -2.72
C ILE A 19 -23.84 -7.16 -2.89
N GLN A 20 -23.84 -6.64 -4.12
CA GLN A 20 -24.19 -5.24 -4.38
C GLN A 20 -25.63 -4.94 -3.98
N TYR A 21 -26.57 -5.84 -4.31
CA TYR A 21 -27.96 -5.71 -3.89
C TYR A 21 -28.10 -5.76 -2.36
N GLU A 22 -27.46 -6.74 -1.71
CA GLU A 22 -27.52 -6.91 -0.25
C GLU A 22 -26.96 -5.70 0.49
N VAL A 23 -25.79 -5.20 0.08
CA VAL A 23 -25.18 -4.01 0.67
C VAL A 23 -26.06 -2.78 0.43
N THR A 24 -26.37 -2.47 -0.83
CA THR A 24 -27.02 -1.19 -1.17
C THR A 24 -28.48 -1.10 -0.75
N GLN A 25 -29.26 -2.20 -0.86
CA GLN A 25 -30.71 -2.18 -0.63
C GLN A 25 -31.11 -2.75 0.74
N ASN A 26 -30.38 -3.74 1.26
CA ASN A 26 -30.70 -4.39 2.54
C ASN A 26 -29.83 -3.91 3.71
N ASN A 27 -28.96 -2.92 3.48
CA ASN A 27 -28.02 -2.38 4.47
C ASN A 27 -27.04 -3.45 4.99
N GLY A 28 -26.65 -4.38 4.10
CA GLY A 28 -25.62 -5.36 4.38
C GLY A 28 -24.23 -4.75 4.48
N THR A 29 -23.25 -5.58 4.81
CA THR A 29 -21.84 -5.19 4.85
C THR A 29 -21.02 -6.30 4.22
N GLU A 30 -20.16 -5.96 3.27
CA GLU A 30 -19.27 -6.94 2.64
C GLU A 30 -18.12 -7.33 3.56
N LYS A 31 -17.38 -8.39 3.23
CA LYS A 31 -16.28 -8.89 4.06
C LYS A 31 -15.04 -8.01 3.95
N ALA A 32 -14.39 -7.74 5.08
CA ALA A 32 -13.12 -7.03 5.14
C ALA A 32 -12.02 -7.77 4.37
N PHE A 33 -11.16 -7.03 3.67
CA PHE A 33 -10.00 -7.53 2.89
C PHE A 33 -10.34 -8.49 1.73
N GLU A 34 -11.62 -8.78 1.52
CA GLU A 34 -12.13 -9.65 0.47
C GLU A 34 -13.18 -8.90 -0.36
N ASN A 35 -12.80 -7.71 -0.83
CA ASN A 35 -13.64 -6.85 -1.65
C ASN A 35 -12.83 -6.13 -2.74
N GLU A 36 -13.48 -5.42 -3.64
CA GLU A 36 -12.86 -4.95 -4.88
C GLU A 36 -11.95 -3.72 -4.68
N PHE A 37 -12.27 -2.83 -3.73
CA PHE A 37 -11.62 -1.51 -3.66
C PHE A 37 -10.88 -1.24 -2.35
N TRP A 38 -10.74 -2.20 -1.43
CA TRP A 38 -10.00 -1.97 -0.19
C TRP A 38 -8.55 -1.55 -0.45
N ASP A 39 -7.86 -2.17 -1.42
CA ASP A 39 -6.47 -1.90 -1.80
C ASP A 39 -6.31 -1.12 -3.11
N ASN A 40 -7.39 -0.76 -3.81
CA ASN A 40 -7.32 0.03 -5.04
C ASN A 40 -6.61 1.38 -4.79
N LYS A 41 -5.59 1.68 -5.61
CA LYS A 41 -4.76 2.90 -5.58
C LYS A 41 -4.82 3.71 -6.89
N GLU A 42 -5.61 3.28 -7.86
CA GLU A 42 -5.68 3.96 -9.16
C GLU A 42 -6.28 5.36 -9.03
N PRO A 43 -5.79 6.35 -9.79
CA PRO A 43 -6.38 7.67 -9.84
C PRO A 43 -7.74 7.61 -10.54
N GLY A 44 -8.75 8.19 -9.89
CA GLY A 44 -10.14 8.13 -10.34
C GLY A 44 -11.13 8.44 -9.23
N ILE A 45 -12.42 8.33 -9.54
CA ILE A 45 -13.52 8.57 -8.59
C ILE A 45 -14.31 7.30 -8.34
N TYR A 46 -15.00 7.26 -7.21
CA TYR A 46 -15.96 6.23 -6.85
C TYR A 46 -17.36 6.80 -6.92
N VAL A 47 -18.21 6.15 -7.69
CA VAL A 47 -19.60 6.54 -7.92
C VAL A 47 -20.54 5.49 -7.34
N ASP A 48 -21.77 5.87 -7.01
CA ASP A 48 -22.80 4.92 -6.59
C ASP A 48 -23.05 3.88 -7.69
N VAL A 49 -22.97 2.60 -7.35
CA VAL A 49 -23.20 1.51 -8.31
C VAL A 49 -24.61 1.54 -8.91
N VAL A 50 -25.59 2.13 -8.21
CA VAL A 50 -26.98 2.20 -8.66
C VAL A 50 -27.26 3.46 -9.48
N SER A 51 -26.94 4.65 -8.95
CA SER A 51 -27.28 5.92 -9.61
C SER A 51 -26.18 6.52 -10.48
N GLY A 52 -24.92 6.11 -10.28
CA GLY A 52 -23.76 6.73 -10.89
C GLY A 52 -23.43 8.13 -10.33
N GLU A 53 -24.07 8.57 -9.25
CA GLU A 53 -23.72 9.86 -8.62
C GLU A 53 -22.31 9.80 -8.02
N ALA A 54 -21.54 10.88 -8.15
CA ALA A 54 -20.17 10.94 -7.63
C ALA A 54 -20.17 10.98 -6.10
N LEU A 55 -19.45 10.07 -5.45
CA LEU A 55 -19.45 9.91 -4.00
C LEU A 55 -18.09 10.24 -3.37
N PHE A 56 -17.01 9.62 -3.85
CA PHE A 56 -15.67 9.74 -3.27
C PHE A 56 -14.59 9.86 -4.35
N SER A 57 -13.42 10.37 -3.97
CA SER A 57 -12.24 10.44 -4.85
C SER A 57 -11.10 9.62 -4.27
N SER A 58 -10.32 8.98 -5.15
CA SER A 58 -9.05 8.34 -4.77
C SER A 58 -8.07 9.31 -4.09
N THR A 59 -8.14 10.62 -4.39
CA THR A 59 -7.31 11.66 -3.73
C THR A 59 -7.56 11.78 -2.23
N ASP A 60 -8.74 11.41 -1.75
CA ASP A 60 -9.11 11.45 -0.33
C ASP A 60 -9.12 10.05 0.30
N LYS A 61 -8.76 9.00 -0.46
CA LYS A 61 -8.67 7.62 0.01
C LYS A 61 -7.39 7.43 0.82
N PHE A 62 -7.46 6.67 1.91
CA PHE A 62 -6.30 6.36 2.74
C PHE A 62 -6.35 4.93 3.30
N LYS A 63 -5.18 4.42 3.72
CA LYS A 63 -5.04 3.10 4.33
C LYS A 63 -5.45 3.15 5.79
N SER A 64 -6.69 2.74 6.09
CA SER A 64 -7.22 2.69 7.46
C SER A 64 -6.87 1.41 8.22
N GLY A 65 -6.46 0.35 7.53
CA GLY A 65 -6.25 -0.97 8.11
C GLY A 65 -7.55 -1.72 8.45
N THR A 66 -8.72 -1.22 8.05
CA THR A 66 -10.01 -1.85 8.38
C THR A 66 -10.42 -2.94 7.39
N GLY A 67 -9.83 -2.96 6.20
CA GLY A 67 -10.19 -3.89 5.13
C GLY A 67 -11.34 -3.44 4.24
N TRP A 68 -11.76 -2.18 4.33
CA TRP A 68 -12.71 -1.53 3.42
C TRP A 68 -12.12 -0.22 2.87
N PRO A 69 -12.50 0.23 1.66
CA PRO A 69 -12.09 1.54 1.16
C PRO A 69 -12.52 2.63 2.15
N SER A 70 -11.53 3.45 2.53
CA SER A 70 -11.71 4.47 3.56
C SER A 70 -11.30 5.84 3.02
N PHE A 71 -12.14 6.84 3.23
CA PHE A 71 -11.95 8.19 2.72
C PHE A 71 -12.02 9.22 3.85
N THR A 72 -11.29 10.32 3.70
CA THR A 72 -11.27 11.39 4.71
C THR A 72 -12.47 12.35 4.58
N ARG A 73 -13.09 12.41 3.40
CA ARG A 73 -14.28 13.20 3.07
C ARG A 73 -14.98 12.69 1.80
N PRO A 74 -16.25 13.05 1.58
CA PRO A 74 -16.93 12.87 0.30
C PRO A 74 -16.36 13.80 -0.78
N LEU A 75 -16.46 13.37 -2.04
CA LEU A 75 -16.17 14.21 -3.20
C LEU A 75 -17.23 15.30 -3.39
N CYS A 76 -18.51 14.91 -3.35
CA CYS A 76 -19.65 15.82 -3.43
C CYS A 76 -20.52 15.61 -2.20
N LYS A 77 -20.43 16.53 -1.23
CA LYS A 77 -21.18 16.41 0.04
C LYS A 77 -22.69 16.41 -0.19
N GLU A 78 -23.15 17.06 -1.25
CA GLU A 78 -24.55 17.17 -1.65
C GLU A 78 -25.15 15.84 -2.09
N ASN A 79 -24.33 14.84 -2.44
CA ASN A 79 -24.72 13.49 -2.84
C ASN A 79 -24.73 12.50 -1.67
N ILE A 80 -24.31 12.93 -0.48
CA ILE A 80 -24.27 12.11 0.73
C ILE A 80 -25.41 12.48 1.68
N VAL A 81 -26.08 11.46 2.21
CA VAL A 81 -27.05 11.57 3.29
C VAL A 81 -26.51 10.82 4.50
N GLU A 82 -26.27 11.55 5.59
CA GLU A 82 -25.85 10.98 6.86
C GLU A 82 -27.08 10.75 7.77
N LYS A 83 -27.30 9.51 8.20
CA LYS A 83 -28.40 9.12 9.10
C LYS A 83 -27.84 8.56 10.39
N THR A 84 -28.44 8.89 11.52
CA THR A 84 -28.06 8.25 12.79
C THR A 84 -28.61 6.83 12.83
N ASP A 85 -27.72 5.86 13.01
CA ASP A 85 -28.00 4.43 13.16
C ASP A 85 -27.80 4.03 14.63
N TYR A 86 -28.85 3.43 15.24
CA TYR A 86 -28.85 2.95 16.62
C TYR A 86 -28.74 1.42 16.72
N LYS A 87 -28.45 0.71 15.61
CA LYS A 87 -28.23 -0.74 15.64
C LYS A 87 -27.04 -1.10 16.55
N PHE A 88 -27.13 -2.28 17.17
CA PHE A 88 -26.11 -2.83 18.08
C PHE A 88 -25.81 -1.96 19.32
N PHE A 89 -26.79 -1.18 19.81
CA PHE A 89 -26.66 -0.33 21.00
C PHE A 89 -25.54 0.73 20.91
N MET A 90 -25.03 1.00 19.72
CA MET A 90 -24.00 2.00 19.45
C MET A 90 -24.58 3.06 18.53
N LYS A 91 -24.35 4.33 18.86
CA LYS A 91 -24.69 5.44 17.97
C LYS A 91 -23.65 5.51 16.86
N ARG A 92 -24.01 5.08 15.65
CA ARG A 92 -23.19 5.19 14.44
C ARG A 92 -23.84 6.19 13.48
N THR A 93 -23.05 6.75 12.57
CA THR A 93 -23.57 7.61 11.50
C THR A 93 -23.47 6.83 10.19
N GLU A 94 -24.62 6.34 9.73
CA GLU A 94 -24.77 5.69 8.44
C GLU A 94 -24.60 6.71 7.30
N VAL A 95 -23.92 6.30 6.25
CA VAL A 95 -23.69 7.07 5.03
C VAL A 95 -24.48 6.43 3.89
N ARG A 96 -25.32 7.22 3.22
CA ARG A 96 -26.14 6.78 2.09
C ARG A 96 -25.97 7.69 0.87
N SER A 97 -26.19 7.15 -0.33
CA SER A 97 -26.26 7.95 -1.56
C SER A 97 -27.60 8.68 -1.65
N LYS A 98 -27.62 9.91 -2.18
CA LYS A 98 -28.84 10.74 -2.18
C LYS A 98 -29.85 10.30 -3.22
N HIS A 99 -29.42 9.90 -4.41
CA HIS A 99 -30.30 9.62 -5.54
C HIS A 99 -30.86 8.20 -5.50
N ALA A 100 -30.06 7.20 -5.13
CA ALA A 100 -30.54 5.83 -5.03
C ALA A 100 -30.93 5.42 -3.60
N ASP A 101 -30.65 6.23 -2.58
CA ASP A 101 -30.75 5.82 -1.17
C ASP A 101 -29.98 4.50 -0.95
N SER A 102 -28.83 4.32 -1.59
CA SER A 102 -27.97 3.14 -1.42
C SER A 102 -27.27 3.24 -0.07
N HIS A 103 -27.29 2.17 0.73
CA HIS A 103 -26.41 2.08 1.89
C HIS A 103 -24.95 1.96 1.41
N LEU A 104 -24.11 2.91 1.85
CA LEU A 104 -22.70 2.96 1.47
C LEU A 104 -21.82 2.40 2.59
N GLY A 105 -22.11 2.76 3.84
CA GLY A 105 -21.34 2.34 5.01
C GLY A 105 -21.54 3.29 6.18
N HIS A 106 -20.46 3.62 6.88
CA HIS A 106 -20.51 4.47 8.08
C HIS A 106 -19.34 5.46 8.14
N VAL A 107 -19.58 6.58 8.81
CA VAL A 107 -18.53 7.57 9.13
C VAL A 107 -18.17 7.53 10.61
N PHE A 108 -16.88 7.60 10.90
CA PHE A 108 -16.29 7.53 12.23
C PHE A 108 -15.36 8.72 12.48
N ALA A 109 -15.22 9.14 13.74
CA ALA A 109 -14.37 10.25 14.17
C ALA A 109 -12.94 9.81 14.58
N ASP A 110 -12.42 8.80 13.90
CA ASP A 110 -11.08 8.21 14.11
C ASP A 110 -10.20 8.27 12.85
N GLY A 111 -10.52 9.20 11.94
CA GLY A 111 -9.77 9.40 10.71
C GLY A 111 -8.53 10.28 10.89
N PRO A 112 -7.67 10.38 9.85
CA PRO A 112 -6.51 11.24 9.87
C PRO A 112 -6.91 12.72 9.84
N LYS A 113 -6.01 13.58 10.32
CA LYS A 113 -6.11 15.04 10.12
C LYS A 113 -6.03 15.36 8.62
N PRO A 114 -6.64 16.47 8.15
CA PRO A 114 -7.26 17.55 8.93
C PRO A 114 -8.72 17.31 9.31
N THR A 115 -9.44 16.41 8.63
CA THR A 115 -10.88 16.22 8.89
C THR A 115 -11.14 15.45 10.18
N GLY A 116 -10.25 14.52 10.55
CA GLY A 116 -10.46 13.60 11.66
C GLY A 116 -11.57 12.57 11.38
N LEU A 117 -12.07 12.51 10.14
CA LEU A 117 -13.18 11.66 9.75
C LEU A 117 -12.69 10.49 8.89
N ARG A 118 -13.30 9.34 9.11
CA ARG A 118 -13.11 8.13 8.29
C ARG A 118 -14.46 7.66 7.77
N TYR A 119 -14.71 7.92 6.49
CA TYR A 119 -15.80 7.32 5.74
C TYR A 119 -15.38 5.91 5.35
N CYS A 120 -15.91 4.90 6.05
CA CYS A 120 -15.63 3.49 5.80
C CYS A 120 -16.77 2.92 4.94
N ILE A 121 -16.46 2.63 3.68
CA ILE A 121 -17.48 2.39 2.65
C ILE A 121 -17.35 0.97 2.11
N ASN A 122 -18.46 0.34 1.77
CA ASN A 122 -18.47 -0.94 1.08
C ASN A 122 -18.14 -0.74 -0.39
N SER A 123 -17.15 -1.47 -0.91
CA SER A 123 -16.82 -1.58 -2.33
C SER A 123 -18.03 -2.04 -3.15
N ALA A 124 -18.84 -2.96 -2.63
CA ALA A 124 -20.07 -3.40 -3.27
C ALA A 124 -21.15 -2.30 -3.44
N ALA A 125 -20.99 -1.15 -2.79
CA ALA A 125 -21.85 0.01 -3.05
C ALA A 125 -21.28 0.97 -4.12
N LEU A 126 -20.06 0.72 -4.58
CA LEU A 126 -19.29 1.61 -5.42
C LEU A 126 -19.05 1.00 -6.80
N ARG A 127 -18.84 1.88 -7.77
CA ARG A 127 -18.20 1.59 -9.06
C ARG A 127 -17.05 2.57 -9.23
N PHE A 128 -15.89 2.06 -9.63
CA PHE A 128 -14.73 2.91 -9.87
C PHE A 128 -14.71 3.43 -11.31
N VAL A 129 -14.45 4.73 -11.48
CA VAL A 129 -14.24 5.38 -12.77
C VAL A 129 -12.78 5.89 -12.80
N PRO A 130 -11.90 5.19 -13.54
CA PRO A 130 -10.52 5.62 -13.73
C PRO A 130 -10.42 7.04 -14.30
N LYS A 131 -9.37 7.77 -13.92
CA LYS A 131 -9.13 9.16 -14.35
C LYS A 131 -9.23 9.34 -15.87
N ASP A 132 -8.61 8.44 -16.61
CA ASP A 132 -8.56 8.42 -18.09
C ASP A 132 -9.93 8.12 -18.73
N LYS A 133 -10.91 7.66 -17.96
CA LYS A 133 -12.30 7.42 -18.41
C LYS A 133 -13.29 8.47 -17.92
N LEU A 134 -12.90 9.41 -17.06
CA LEU A 134 -13.81 10.42 -16.48
C LEU A 134 -14.59 11.17 -17.56
N LYS A 135 -13.89 11.73 -18.55
CA LYS A 135 -14.54 12.44 -19.65
C LYS A 135 -15.46 11.56 -20.48
N ALA A 136 -15.01 10.35 -20.83
CA ALA A 136 -15.78 9.41 -21.62
C ALA A 136 -17.09 8.97 -20.92
N GLU A 137 -17.08 8.92 -19.59
CA GLU A 137 -18.22 8.52 -18.76
C GLU A 137 -19.06 9.69 -18.23
N GLY A 138 -18.74 10.94 -18.61
CA GLY A 138 -19.54 12.13 -18.25
C GLY A 138 -19.18 12.79 -16.92
N TYR A 139 -17.99 12.50 -16.38
CA TYR A 139 -17.44 13.01 -15.13
C TYR A 139 -16.30 14.03 -15.36
N GLU A 140 -16.31 14.73 -16.50
CA GLU A 140 -15.22 15.63 -16.93
C GLU A 140 -14.91 16.76 -15.93
N GLU A 141 -15.92 17.20 -15.16
CA GLU A 141 -15.75 18.22 -14.13
C GLU A 141 -14.75 17.83 -13.03
N TYR A 142 -14.55 16.52 -12.80
CA TYR A 142 -13.65 15.98 -11.80
C TYR A 142 -12.23 15.72 -12.34
N GLU A 143 -11.95 15.90 -13.63
CA GLU A 143 -10.60 15.71 -14.19
C GLU A 143 -9.57 16.62 -13.49
N LYS A 144 -10.00 17.82 -13.10
CA LYS A 144 -9.15 18.82 -12.44
C LYS A 144 -8.66 18.39 -11.06
N LEU A 145 -9.33 17.44 -10.40
CA LEU A 145 -8.87 16.87 -9.13
C LEU A 145 -7.53 16.16 -9.29
N PHE A 146 -7.26 15.68 -10.49
CA PHE A 146 -6.10 14.88 -10.85
C PHE A 146 -5.20 15.67 -11.81
N GLY A 147 -4.93 16.95 -11.54
CA GLY A 147 -4.19 17.87 -12.45
C GLY A 147 -2.84 17.35 -13.01
N GLU A 148 -2.17 18.17 -13.84
CA GLU A 148 -0.92 17.84 -14.56
C GLU A 148 0.25 17.31 -13.71
N THR A 149 0.14 17.35 -12.39
CA THR A 149 1.04 16.67 -11.45
C THR A 149 1.03 15.14 -11.57
N ASP A 150 0.08 14.56 -12.30
CA ASP A 150 0.16 13.17 -12.75
C ASP A 150 1.02 13.04 -14.02
N LYS A 151 2.29 13.47 -13.95
CA LYS A 151 3.29 12.57 -14.54
C LYS A 151 3.05 11.27 -13.81
N LYS A 152 2.52 10.26 -14.50
CA LYS A 152 2.47 8.87 -14.07
C LYS A 152 3.69 8.66 -13.17
N LEU A 153 3.50 8.64 -11.84
CA LEU A 153 4.62 8.45 -10.92
C LEU A 153 5.27 7.18 -11.44
N SER A 154 6.46 7.30 -12.02
CA SER A 154 7.18 6.15 -12.51
C SER A 154 7.73 5.47 -11.27
N VAL A 155 6.83 4.85 -10.50
CA VAL A 155 7.17 4.16 -9.27
C VAL A 155 8.18 3.09 -9.67
N GLU A 156 9.38 3.22 -9.15
CA GLU A 156 10.40 2.21 -9.29
C GLU A 156 10.46 1.36 -8.03
N VAL A 157 10.97 0.14 -8.19
CA VAL A 157 11.04 -0.85 -7.12
C VAL A 157 12.49 -1.23 -6.86
N ALA A 158 12.92 -1.14 -5.61
CA ALA A 158 14.18 -1.72 -5.12
C ALA A 158 13.90 -2.86 -4.15
N ILE A 159 14.68 -3.95 -4.24
CA ILE A 159 14.57 -5.09 -3.30
C ILE A 159 15.94 -5.34 -2.69
N LEU A 160 16.06 -5.12 -1.37
CA LEU A 160 17.34 -5.08 -0.66
C LEU A 160 17.28 -5.95 0.61
N ALA A 161 18.34 -6.71 0.88
CA ALA A 161 18.54 -7.47 2.12
C ALA A 161 19.82 -7.04 2.81
N GLY A 162 19.75 -6.70 4.09
CA GLY A 162 20.87 -6.11 4.84
C GLY A 162 20.91 -6.52 6.31
N GLY A 163 20.44 -7.72 6.64
CA GLY A 163 20.23 -8.18 8.01
C GLY A 163 18.75 -8.21 8.39
N CYS A 164 18.44 -8.08 9.68
CA CYS A 164 17.05 -8.01 10.16
C CYS A 164 16.26 -6.92 9.42
N PHE A 165 15.21 -7.32 8.71
CA PHE A 165 14.46 -6.39 7.83
C PHE A 165 13.75 -5.25 8.57
N TRP A 166 13.55 -5.33 9.89
CA TRP A 166 12.85 -4.32 10.69
C TRP A 166 13.65 -3.02 10.74
N GLY A 167 14.94 -3.12 11.03
CA GLY A 167 15.82 -1.95 11.07
C GLY A 167 16.09 -1.37 9.69
N VAL A 168 16.18 -2.23 8.67
CA VAL A 168 16.33 -1.79 7.27
C VAL A 168 15.09 -1.01 6.82
N GLU A 169 13.89 -1.55 7.04
CA GLU A 169 12.62 -0.90 6.71
C GLU A 169 12.49 0.46 7.42
N GLU A 170 12.75 0.51 8.72
CA GLU A 170 12.58 1.71 9.54
C GLU A 170 13.49 2.87 9.10
N ILE A 171 14.70 2.56 8.62
CA ILE A 171 15.61 3.57 8.08
C ILE A 171 15.17 4.00 6.68
N ILE A 172 14.89 3.05 5.79
CA ILE A 172 14.59 3.35 4.38
C ILE A 172 13.27 4.09 4.23
N ARG A 173 12.23 3.73 4.99
CA ARG A 173 10.91 4.36 4.89
C ARG A 173 10.89 5.85 5.21
N LYS A 174 11.92 6.36 5.89
CA LYS A 174 12.07 7.78 6.24
C LYS A 174 12.74 8.60 5.14
N LEU A 175 13.27 7.96 4.10
CA LEU A 175 13.95 8.66 3.02
C LEU A 175 12.95 9.46 2.18
N PRO A 176 13.17 10.76 1.95
CA PRO A 176 12.34 11.55 1.06
C PRO A 176 12.27 10.90 -0.33
N GLY A 177 11.07 10.71 -0.85
CA GLY A 177 10.85 10.05 -2.15
C GLY A 177 10.54 8.55 -2.06
N VAL A 178 10.77 7.90 -0.92
CA VAL A 178 10.19 6.57 -0.65
C VAL A 178 8.68 6.72 -0.44
N ILE A 179 7.92 5.91 -1.17
CA ILE A 179 6.45 5.93 -1.19
C ILE A 179 5.92 4.88 -0.22
N GLU A 180 6.43 3.65 -0.30
CA GLU A 180 5.97 2.53 0.51
C GLU A 180 7.11 1.51 0.70
N THR A 181 7.08 0.79 1.81
CA THR A 181 8.00 -0.32 2.10
C THR A 181 7.22 -1.55 2.49
N TYR A 182 7.77 -2.71 2.17
CA TYR A 182 7.24 -4.00 2.58
C TYR A 182 8.39 -4.92 2.99
N VAL A 183 8.24 -5.63 4.10
CA VAL A 183 9.21 -6.65 4.51
C VAL A 183 8.77 -8.04 4.02
N GLY A 184 9.75 -8.88 3.69
CA GLY A 184 9.46 -10.19 3.11
C GLY A 184 10.68 -11.07 2.94
N TYR A 185 10.47 -12.18 2.24
CA TYR A 185 11.43 -13.25 2.02
C TYR A 185 11.65 -13.44 0.51
N THR A 186 12.90 -13.42 0.05
CA THR A 186 13.23 -13.61 -1.38
C THR A 186 14.63 -14.22 -1.58
N GLY A 187 14.95 -14.65 -2.80
CA GLY A 187 16.24 -15.24 -3.14
C GLY A 187 16.49 -16.64 -2.58
N GLY A 188 15.44 -17.35 -2.18
CA GLY A 188 15.48 -18.74 -1.71
C GLY A 188 14.77 -19.71 -2.63
N ILE A 189 14.59 -20.94 -2.16
CA ILE A 189 14.03 -22.05 -2.95
C ILE A 189 12.66 -22.54 -2.44
N THR A 190 12.30 -22.20 -1.19
CA THR A 190 11.03 -22.62 -0.60
C THR A 190 9.89 -21.78 -1.15
N LEU A 191 8.83 -22.43 -1.63
CA LEU A 191 7.62 -21.75 -2.07
C LEU A 191 6.77 -21.34 -0.86
N ASN A 192 6.27 -20.10 -0.85
CA ASN A 192 5.43 -19.55 0.22
C ASN A 192 6.02 -19.74 1.63
N PRO A 193 7.28 -19.33 1.87
CA PRO A 193 7.94 -19.51 3.15
C PRO A 193 7.25 -18.69 4.25
N ASN A 194 7.23 -19.22 5.47
CA ASN A 194 6.89 -18.45 6.67
C ASN A 194 8.13 -18.13 7.52
N TYR A 195 7.97 -17.25 8.50
CA TYR A 195 9.07 -16.81 9.37
C TYR A 195 9.79 -17.98 10.06
N GLU A 196 9.06 -18.99 10.54
CA GLU A 196 9.64 -20.14 11.25
C GLU A 196 10.53 -21.01 10.37
N GLU A 197 10.25 -21.06 9.06
CA GLU A 197 11.10 -21.76 8.09
C GLU A 197 12.34 -20.94 7.72
N VAL A 198 12.17 -19.64 7.51
CA VAL A 198 13.24 -18.69 7.15
C VAL A 198 14.24 -18.55 8.29
N LYS A 199 13.75 -18.39 9.52
CA LYS A 199 14.58 -18.29 10.74
C LYS A 199 15.47 -19.51 10.95
N LYS A 200 15.05 -20.69 10.50
CA LYS A 200 15.84 -21.93 10.56
C LYS A 200 16.93 -22.01 9.48
N GLY A 201 16.98 -21.07 8.55
CA GLY A 201 17.99 -20.97 7.48
C GLY A 201 17.87 -22.00 6.36
N LYS A 202 16.85 -22.88 6.40
CA LYS A 202 16.67 -23.97 5.41
C LYS A 202 15.97 -23.52 4.13
N SER A 203 15.29 -22.38 4.16
CA SER A 203 14.49 -21.90 3.02
C SER A 203 15.34 -21.29 1.89
N GLY A 204 16.59 -20.91 2.19
CA GLY A 204 17.48 -20.17 1.29
C GLY A 204 17.13 -18.69 1.14
N HIS A 205 15.98 -18.24 1.66
CA HIS A 205 15.56 -16.85 1.54
C HIS A 205 16.44 -15.91 2.37
N ALA A 206 16.58 -14.67 1.92
CA ALA A 206 16.99 -13.54 2.73
C ALA A 206 15.76 -12.84 3.29
N GLU A 207 15.87 -12.28 4.49
CA GLU A 207 15.02 -11.18 4.94
C GLU A 207 15.34 -9.95 4.10
N ALA A 208 14.32 -9.43 3.41
CA ALA A 208 14.46 -8.34 2.46
C ALA A 208 13.35 -7.30 2.63
N VAL A 209 13.63 -6.09 2.13
CA VAL A 209 12.69 -4.98 2.03
C VAL A 209 12.46 -4.70 0.55
N LYS A 210 11.18 -4.71 0.13
CA LYS A 210 10.73 -4.17 -1.15
C LYS A 210 10.35 -2.71 -0.93
N ILE A 211 10.89 -1.83 -1.75
CA ILE A 211 10.83 -0.38 -1.61
C ILE A 211 10.22 0.18 -2.89
N GLU A 212 9.07 0.83 -2.77
CA GLU A 212 8.45 1.59 -3.86
C GLU A 212 8.86 3.07 -3.70
N PHE A 213 9.45 3.67 -4.72
CA PHE A 213 9.98 5.02 -4.65
C PHE A 213 9.71 5.85 -5.91
N ASP A 214 9.72 7.17 -5.73
CA ASP A 214 9.59 8.17 -6.78
C ASP A 214 10.99 8.55 -7.30
N PRO A 215 11.41 8.11 -8.50
CA PRO A 215 12.73 8.40 -9.05
C PRO A 215 12.96 9.88 -9.35
N SER A 216 11.91 10.71 -9.33
CA SER A 216 12.05 12.17 -9.42
C SER A 216 12.47 12.83 -8.09
N LYS A 217 12.34 12.11 -6.97
CA LYS A 217 12.68 12.59 -5.62
C LYS A 217 13.88 11.88 -5.01
N ILE A 218 14.06 10.59 -5.31
CA ILE A 218 15.21 9.81 -4.86
C ILE A 218 15.61 8.78 -5.93
N THR A 219 16.89 8.73 -6.26
CA THR A 219 17.42 7.79 -7.24
C THR A 219 17.71 6.42 -6.62
N TYR A 220 17.78 5.39 -7.47
CA TYR A 220 18.17 4.05 -7.04
C TYR A 220 19.57 4.05 -6.41
N GLU A 221 20.52 4.79 -6.97
CA GLU A 221 21.88 4.96 -6.45
C GLU A 221 21.90 5.61 -5.05
N GLU A 222 21.04 6.60 -4.81
CA GLU A 222 20.90 7.20 -3.47
C GLU A 222 20.38 6.17 -2.45
N ILE A 223 19.36 5.39 -2.82
CA ILE A 223 18.86 4.30 -1.96
C ILE A 223 19.99 3.30 -1.66
N LEU A 224 20.79 2.92 -2.66
CA LEU A 224 21.93 2.03 -2.48
C LEU A 224 23.01 2.65 -1.58
N SER A 225 23.24 3.96 -1.68
CA SER A 225 24.17 4.68 -0.80
C SER A 225 23.72 4.59 0.67
N TYR A 226 22.43 4.77 0.96
CA TYR A 226 21.88 4.53 2.31
C TYR A 226 22.01 3.06 2.72
N PHE A 227 21.73 2.13 1.81
CA PHE A 227 21.84 0.70 2.05
C PHE A 227 23.24 0.27 2.50
N PHE A 228 24.31 0.73 1.84
CA PHE A 228 25.69 0.42 2.24
C PHE A 228 26.15 1.13 3.52
N ARG A 229 25.37 2.07 4.06
CA ARG A 229 25.63 2.76 5.34
C ARG A 229 24.87 2.15 6.50
N LEU A 230 23.67 1.61 6.26
CA LEU A 230 22.76 1.15 7.31
C LEU A 230 23.15 -0.21 7.92
N HIS A 231 23.90 -1.05 7.19
CA HIS A 231 24.38 -2.36 7.67
C HIS A 231 25.90 -2.52 7.46
N ASP A 232 26.48 -3.63 7.93
CA ASP A 232 27.88 -3.99 7.66
C ASP A 232 27.93 -4.97 6.47
N PRO A 233 28.23 -4.49 5.25
CA PRO A 233 28.17 -5.29 4.04
C PRO A 233 29.40 -6.19 3.87
N THR A 234 30.33 -6.21 4.84
CA THR A 234 31.52 -7.08 4.86
C THR A 234 31.26 -8.39 5.62
N GLN A 235 30.17 -8.46 6.39
CA GLN A 235 29.78 -9.64 7.15
C GLN A 235 29.05 -10.66 6.28
N LEU A 236 29.67 -11.82 6.09
CA LEU A 236 29.07 -12.92 5.33
C LEU A 236 27.99 -13.61 6.17
N ASN A 237 26.75 -13.67 5.64
CA ASN A 237 25.61 -14.37 6.26
C ASN A 237 25.38 -13.96 7.72
N ARG A 238 25.53 -12.67 8.00
CA ARG A 238 25.43 -12.12 9.34
C ARG A 238 25.20 -10.61 9.27
N GLN A 239 24.45 -10.10 10.24
CA GLN A 239 24.45 -8.69 10.58
C GLN A 239 24.46 -8.56 12.11
N GLN A 240 25.59 -8.13 12.67
CA GLN A 240 25.79 -8.05 14.13
C GLN A 240 25.48 -9.38 14.84
N ASN A 241 24.49 -9.41 15.72
CA ASN A 241 24.10 -10.60 16.48
C ASN A 241 23.17 -11.54 15.69
N ASP A 242 22.66 -11.08 14.54
CA ASP A 242 21.79 -11.86 13.68
C ASP A 242 22.65 -12.71 12.73
N ILE A 243 22.81 -13.99 13.05
CA ILE A 243 23.69 -14.94 12.34
C ILE A 243 22.84 -15.91 11.52
N GLY A 244 23.09 -15.97 10.22
CA GLY A 244 22.39 -16.87 9.30
C GLY A 244 22.34 -16.33 7.87
N SER A 245 22.20 -17.23 6.89
CA SER A 245 22.10 -16.87 5.48
C SER A 245 20.87 -15.98 5.19
N GLN A 246 19.84 -16.04 6.03
CA GLN A 246 18.69 -15.15 5.95
C GLN A 246 19.02 -13.69 6.25
N TYR A 247 20.12 -13.42 6.96
CA TYR A 247 20.58 -12.07 7.29
C TYR A 247 21.69 -11.56 6.36
N ARG A 248 21.93 -12.26 5.25
CA ARG A 248 22.97 -11.88 4.28
C ARG A 248 22.69 -10.52 3.65
N SER A 249 23.77 -9.83 3.28
CA SER A 249 23.68 -8.65 2.42
C SER A 249 23.44 -9.07 0.96
N ALA A 250 22.35 -8.60 0.35
CA ALA A 250 22.01 -8.85 -1.04
C ALA A 250 21.21 -7.70 -1.68
N ILE A 251 21.44 -7.48 -2.97
CA ILE A 251 20.69 -6.57 -3.85
C ILE A 251 20.04 -7.43 -4.93
N PHE A 252 18.71 -7.36 -5.02
CA PHE A 252 17.91 -8.12 -5.98
C PHE A 252 17.47 -7.19 -7.11
N TYR A 253 18.20 -7.18 -8.22
CA TYR A 253 17.95 -6.24 -9.32
C TYR A 253 16.79 -6.70 -10.21
N THR A 254 15.96 -5.75 -10.66
CA THR A 254 14.80 -6.03 -11.55
C THR A 254 15.10 -5.79 -13.02
N ASN A 255 16.20 -5.08 -13.33
CA ASN A 255 16.65 -4.77 -14.69
C ASN A 255 18.17 -4.49 -14.72
N ASP A 256 18.72 -4.40 -15.92
CA ASP A 256 20.17 -4.19 -16.13
C ASP A 256 20.69 -2.83 -15.65
N SER A 257 19.83 -1.80 -15.62
CA SER A 257 20.19 -0.49 -15.09
C SER A 257 20.46 -0.58 -13.58
N GLN A 258 19.55 -1.24 -12.84
CA GLN A 258 19.73 -1.49 -11.41
C GLN A 258 20.97 -2.35 -11.12
N LYS A 259 21.21 -3.40 -11.94
CA LYS A 259 22.42 -4.22 -11.81
C LYS A 259 23.69 -3.37 -11.94
N SER A 260 23.76 -2.55 -12.99
CA SER A 260 24.91 -1.69 -13.27
C SER A 260 25.14 -0.65 -12.17
N ALA A 261 24.06 -0.03 -11.68
CA ALA A 261 24.10 0.90 -10.55
C ALA A 261 24.57 0.21 -9.25
N ALA A 262 24.06 -0.98 -8.96
CA ALA A 262 24.47 -1.78 -7.80
C ALA A 262 25.96 -2.13 -7.82
N GLU A 263 26.48 -2.56 -8.96
CA GLU A 263 27.90 -2.88 -9.13
C GLU A 263 28.78 -1.65 -8.94
N LYS A 264 28.39 -0.52 -9.55
CA LYS A 264 29.08 0.77 -9.41
C LYS A 264 29.14 1.24 -7.96
N ILE A 265 27.99 1.32 -7.28
CA ILE A 265 27.93 1.81 -5.89
C ILE A 265 28.66 0.86 -4.95
N LYS A 266 28.52 -0.46 -5.13
CA LYS A 266 29.29 -1.46 -4.36
C LYS A 266 30.79 -1.24 -4.49
N GLN A 267 31.30 -1.04 -5.71
CA GLN A 267 32.72 -0.79 -5.94
C GLN A 267 33.19 0.50 -5.28
N GLN A 268 32.40 1.57 -5.36
CA GLN A 268 32.70 2.84 -4.70
C GLN A 268 32.81 2.67 -3.18
N PHE A 269 31.79 2.10 -2.52
CA PHE A 269 31.78 1.91 -1.07
C PHE A 269 32.87 0.97 -0.57
N ASN A 270 33.19 -0.08 -1.34
CA ASN A 270 34.28 -0.99 -1.01
C ASN A 270 35.65 -0.29 -1.02
N LYS A 271 35.81 0.80 -1.79
CA LYS A 271 37.05 1.56 -1.85
C LYS A 271 37.10 2.66 -0.77
N GLU A 272 35.97 3.30 -0.51
CA GLU A 272 35.92 4.57 0.21
C GLU A 272 35.54 4.43 1.69
N LYS A 273 34.83 3.36 2.10
CA LYS A 273 34.15 3.34 3.39
C LYS A 273 34.38 2.11 4.26
N TRP A 274 34.69 0.97 3.67
CA TRP A 274 34.79 -0.29 4.41
C TRP A 274 36.21 -0.85 4.33
N ASP A 275 36.81 -1.13 5.50
CA ASP A 275 38.15 -1.73 5.63
C ASP A 275 38.20 -3.21 5.20
N GLY A 276 37.05 -3.81 4.90
CA GLY A 276 36.88 -5.19 4.47
C GLY A 276 36.22 -5.31 3.11
N LYS A 277 36.42 -6.47 2.46
CA LYS A 277 35.76 -6.78 1.19
C LYS A 277 34.25 -6.87 1.39
N ILE A 278 33.50 -6.05 0.67
CA ILE A 278 32.04 -6.11 0.59
C ILE A 278 31.61 -7.44 -0.04
N VAL A 279 30.86 -8.23 0.73
CA VAL A 279 30.35 -9.55 0.35
C VAL A 279 28.92 -9.51 -0.19
N THR A 280 28.31 -8.34 -0.28
CA THR A 280 26.95 -8.13 -0.81
C THR A 280 26.75 -8.84 -2.15
N GLN A 281 25.74 -9.69 -2.22
CA GLN A 281 25.34 -10.37 -3.45
C GLN A 281 24.58 -9.39 -4.36
N ILE A 282 24.82 -9.44 -5.67
CA ILE A 282 24.04 -8.70 -6.67
C ILE A 282 23.47 -9.75 -7.61
N VAL A 283 22.17 -10.03 -7.48
CA VAL A 283 21.51 -11.17 -8.13
C VAL A 283 20.18 -10.73 -8.73
N PRO A 284 19.66 -11.39 -9.77
CA PRO A 284 18.35 -11.06 -10.31
C PRO A 284 17.27 -11.26 -9.25
N ALA A 285 16.27 -10.38 -9.25
CA ALA A 285 15.11 -10.52 -8.39
C ALA A 285 14.33 -11.80 -8.72
N SER A 286 13.96 -12.52 -7.67
CA SER A 286 13.02 -13.65 -7.71
C SER A 286 11.69 -13.25 -7.09
N GLU A 287 10.76 -14.19 -6.98
CA GLU A 287 9.50 -14.00 -6.24
C GLU A 287 9.76 -13.38 -4.85
N PHE A 288 8.94 -12.40 -4.48
CA PHE A 288 9.03 -11.72 -3.18
C PHE A 288 7.82 -12.13 -2.34
N TYR A 289 8.06 -12.96 -1.33
CA TYR A 289 7.01 -13.40 -0.43
C TYR A 289 6.85 -12.39 0.70
N MET A 290 5.70 -11.73 0.75
CA MET A 290 5.34 -10.82 1.84
C MET A 290 5.43 -11.54 3.19
N ALA A 291 6.16 -10.95 4.13
CA ALA A 291 6.19 -11.45 5.51
C ALA A 291 4.86 -11.16 6.21
N GLU A 292 4.63 -11.87 7.31
CA GLU A 292 3.42 -11.80 8.11
C GLU A 292 3.14 -10.37 8.60
N ASN A 293 1.86 -10.02 8.77
CA ASN A 293 1.42 -8.66 9.13
C ASN A 293 2.05 -8.09 10.42
N TYR A 294 2.51 -8.96 11.33
CA TYR A 294 3.18 -8.52 12.55
C TYR A 294 4.63 -8.06 12.30
N HIS A 295 5.26 -8.47 11.20
CA HIS A 295 6.58 -7.98 10.79
C HIS A 295 6.51 -6.64 10.05
N GLN A 296 5.44 -6.40 9.30
CA GLN A 296 5.24 -5.14 8.56
C GLN A 296 5.19 -3.96 9.53
N ASP A 297 5.95 -2.89 9.28
CA ASP A 297 5.98 -1.68 10.11
C ASP A 297 6.28 -1.99 11.60
N TYR A 298 7.07 -3.03 11.89
CA TYR A 298 7.24 -3.54 13.26
C TYR A 298 7.73 -2.47 14.23
N LEU A 299 8.71 -1.65 13.84
CA LEU A 299 9.26 -0.58 14.69
C LEU A 299 8.35 0.65 14.80
N GLN A 300 7.39 0.83 13.88
CA GLN A 300 6.33 1.82 14.06
C GLN A 300 5.31 1.37 15.11
N LYS A 301 4.99 0.08 15.10
CA LYS A 301 4.10 -0.55 16.09
C LYS A 301 4.76 -0.69 17.45
N ASN A 302 6.09 -0.86 17.47
CA ASN A 302 6.90 -1.08 18.66
C ASN A 302 8.12 -0.14 18.66
N PRO A 303 7.98 1.15 19.05
CA PRO A 303 9.07 2.13 18.97
C PRO A 303 10.33 1.79 19.79
N GLY A 304 10.20 0.96 20.82
CA GLY A 304 11.33 0.42 21.61
C GLY A 304 11.71 -1.02 21.25
N GLY A 305 11.23 -1.53 20.12
CA GLY A 305 11.50 -2.88 19.64
C GLY A 305 12.96 -3.09 19.23
N TYR A 306 13.32 -4.35 18.99
CA TYR A 306 14.68 -4.71 18.57
C TYR A 306 15.06 -4.01 17.25
N ASN A 307 16.19 -3.31 17.27
CA ASN A 307 16.78 -2.69 16.08
C ASN A 307 18.30 -2.80 16.13
N CYS A 308 18.90 -3.49 15.16
CA CYS A 308 20.34 -3.61 14.99
C CYS A 308 20.91 -2.70 13.89
N HIS A 309 20.10 -1.81 13.31
CA HIS A 309 20.51 -0.93 12.22
C HIS A 309 20.60 0.53 12.65
N TYR A 310 21.64 1.19 12.14
CA TYR A 310 21.85 2.63 12.26
C TYR A 310 22.67 3.09 11.06
N LEU A 311 22.50 4.35 10.68
CA LEU A 311 23.28 4.94 9.59
C LEU A 311 24.71 5.24 10.07
N ARG A 312 25.69 4.73 9.32
CA ARG A 312 27.11 5.04 9.52
C ARG A 312 27.51 6.24 8.65
N ASP A 313 28.24 7.16 9.27
CA ASP A 313 28.83 8.32 8.57
C ASP A 313 29.98 7.93 7.64
#